data_AF-A0A845C7C6-F1
#
_entry.id   AF-A0A845C7C6-F1
#
_cell.length_a   1.000
_cell.length_b   1.000
_cell.length_c   1.000
_cell.angle_alpha   90.00
_cell.angle_beta   90.00
_cell.angle_gamma   90.00
#
_symmetry.space_group_name_H-M   'P 1'
#
loop_
_entity.id
_entity.type
_entity.pdbx_description
1 polymer ?
#
loop_
_entity_poly.entity_id
_entity_poly.type
_entity_poly.pdbx_seq_one_letter_code
_entity_poly.pdbx_strand_id
1 'polypeptide(L)'
;MSRHSVAAPTPQPSRARGQDRHRDGSWRVDPDGTPFGNISGQTEDRQAYSGRISHKLPVPAHHPPSSRFIGKPCLPILVGVVQDRHQIYNQRVSLREMVPRSTYPLLHHRLENNMKIQWYAHACFRLEVDGLSIVTDPYTPIKAGFHTITEGADLVVRSSDDDSAHANAAMFPGSDVMTMTHVPGVGNEWRGIRFRPIPAEESLLHKVEPKDNAMYRFEADGLDIVHFGDVGNALEAWQVDLIRGCDVVMVPTGGPPTIELADLHAALAEIRPKVTIPMHYALPGCKFPSMLEVEEFAAGYAPERVRRFPRPSIDLTPADLPDEPELWILSATHTTV
;
A
#
# COMPACT_ATOMS: atom_id res chain seq x y z
N MET A 1 -11.53 11.31 -79.95
CA MET A 1 -12.27 12.40 -80.62
C MET A 1 -12.96 13.24 -79.55
N SER A 2 -12.93 14.56 -79.67
CA SER A 2 -13.32 15.50 -78.60
C SER A 2 -14.76 15.99 -78.71
N ARG A 3 -15.37 16.41 -77.59
CA ARG A 3 -16.18 17.66 -77.45
C ARG A 3 -16.62 17.94 -75.99
N HIS A 4 -16.36 19.18 -75.55
CA HIS A 4 -16.98 20.09 -74.55
C HIS A 4 -17.84 19.52 -73.38
N SER A 5 -17.55 19.85 -72.10
CA SER A 5 -17.82 21.12 -71.35
C SER A 5 -19.34 21.33 -71.07
N VAL A 6 -19.83 21.58 -69.85
CA VAL A 6 -19.60 22.73 -68.93
C VAL A 6 -19.86 22.34 -67.45
N ALA A 7 -19.36 23.10 -66.46
CA ALA A 7 -19.52 22.87 -65.01
C ALA A 7 -20.26 24.01 -64.25
N ALA A 8 -20.82 23.70 -63.06
CA ALA A 8 -21.29 24.64 -62.01
C ALA A 8 -21.50 23.86 -60.66
N PRO A 9 -21.71 24.50 -59.49
CA PRO A 9 -20.62 25.04 -58.66
C PRO A 9 -20.64 24.60 -57.17
N THR A 10 -19.52 24.84 -56.47
CA THR A 10 -19.31 24.54 -55.04
C THR A 10 -19.74 25.72 -54.13
N PRO A 11 -20.30 25.50 -52.92
CA PRO A 11 -20.64 26.58 -51.99
C PRO A 11 -19.46 27.07 -51.14
N GLN A 12 -19.42 28.38 -50.88
CA GLN A 12 -18.50 29.04 -49.93
C GLN A 12 -19.15 29.23 -48.55
N PRO A 13 -18.39 29.20 -47.44
CA PRO A 13 -18.77 29.84 -46.19
C PRO A 13 -18.23 31.29 -46.11
N SER A 14 -19.10 32.24 -45.78
CA SER A 14 -18.77 33.67 -45.69
C SER A 14 -18.15 34.06 -44.35
N ARG A 15 -17.13 34.92 -44.38
CA ARG A 15 -16.65 35.68 -43.21
C ARG A 15 -17.33 37.06 -43.17
N ALA A 16 -17.73 37.50 -41.98
CA ALA A 16 -17.99 38.91 -41.68
C ALA A 16 -17.35 39.29 -40.32
N ARG A 17 -17.01 40.57 -40.14
CA ARG A 17 -16.26 41.12 -38.99
C ARG A 17 -17.08 42.17 -38.23
N GLY A 18 -16.68 42.42 -36.98
CA GLY A 18 -17.00 43.65 -36.23
C GLY A 18 -17.95 43.42 -35.04
N GLN A 19 -17.85 44.14 -33.92
CA GLN A 19 -16.94 45.23 -33.52
C GLN A 19 -16.85 45.30 -31.98
N ASP A 20 -15.83 46.00 -31.46
CA ASP A 20 -15.64 46.25 -30.02
C ASP A 20 -16.81 46.99 -29.34
N ARG A 21 -16.93 46.81 -28.01
CA ARG A 21 -17.16 47.91 -27.05
C ARG A 21 -16.91 47.51 -25.58
N HIS A 22 -16.13 48.33 -24.88
CA HIS A 22 -16.03 48.33 -23.41
C HIS A 22 -17.31 48.88 -22.74
N ARG A 23 -17.65 48.33 -21.56
CA ARG A 23 -18.06 48.98 -20.28
C ARG A 23 -18.50 47.87 -19.31
N ASP A 24 -17.91 47.76 -18.11
CA ASP A 24 -18.24 48.50 -16.88
C ASP A 24 -19.71 48.39 -16.44
N GLY A 25 -19.94 47.86 -15.22
CA GLY A 25 -21.16 48.16 -14.46
C GLY A 25 -21.80 47.03 -13.63
N SER A 26 -21.54 47.04 -12.33
CA SER A 26 -22.43 46.61 -11.23
C SER A 26 -23.02 45.18 -11.21
N TRP A 27 -22.56 44.38 -10.25
CA TRP A 27 -23.43 43.42 -9.56
C TRP A 27 -24.37 44.18 -8.61
N ARG A 28 -25.66 43.82 -8.59
CA ARG A 28 -26.64 44.33 -7.62
C ARG A 28 -26.90 43.28 -6.53
N VAL A 29 -27.14 43.78 -5.33
CA VAL A 29 -27.48 43.02 -4.11
C VAL A 29 -29.00 42.87 -3.96
N ASP A 30 -29.43 41.81 -3.29
CA ASP A 30 -30.83 41.62 -2.87
C ASP A 30 -31.23 42.55 -1.69
N PRO A 31 -32.55 42.79 -1.46
CA PRO A 31 -33.01 43.90 -0.63
C PRO A 31 -33.88 43.46 0.57
N ASP A 32 -33.27 42.96 1.66
CA ASP A 32 -34.00 42.47 2.85
C ASP A 32 -33.44 42.91 4.23
N GLY A 33 -32.72 44.04 4.25
CA GLY A 33 -33.01 45.07 5.26
C GLY A 33 -32.75 44.80 6.75
N THR A 34 -31.46 44.66 7.13
CA THR A 34 -30.87 45.09 8.43
C THR A 34 -31.11 44.24 9.69
N PRO A 35 -30.32 44.44 10.78
CA PRO A 35 -28.85 44.56 10.84
C PRO A 35 -28.21 43.80 12.04
N PHE A 36 -26.86 43.70 12.12
CA PHE A 36 -26.13 43.97 13.38
C PHE A 36 -24.61 44.25 13.16
N GLY A 37 -24.21 45.49 13.47
CA GLY A 37 -22.93 45.88 14.11
C GLY A 37 -21.56 45.40 13.58
N ASN A 38 -20.98 46.15 12.65
CA ASN A 38 -19.52 46.46 12.69
C ASN A 38 -19.25 47.54 13.76
N ILE A 39 -18.01 47.69 14.28
CA ILE A 39 -17.09 48.86 14.08
C ILE A 39 -15.64 48.50 14.51
N SER A 40 -14.64 48.77 13.65
CA SER A 40 -13.17 48.96 13.90
C SER A 40 -12.35 47.90 14.68
N GLY A 41 -11.07 47.62 14.38
CA GLY A 41 -10.15 48.25 13.42
C GLY A 41 -9.12 49.18 14.08
N GLN A 42 -7.99 48.63 14.51
CA GLN A 42 -6.72 49.36 14.69
C GLN A 42 -5.51 48.49 14.30
N THR A 43 -4.45 49.17 13.89
CA THR A 43 -3.17 48.65 13.39
C THR A 43 -2.10 48.56 14.49
N GLU A 44 -0.98 47.90 14.17
CA GLU A 44 0.26 47.82 14.97
C GLU A 44 0.12 46.95 16.24
N ASP A 45 0.94 45.92 16.44
CA ASP A 45 2.39 46.07 16.63
C ASP A 45 3.19 44.79 16.28
N ARG A 46 4.48 44.97 15.93
CA ARG A 46 5.46 43.87 15.77
C ARG A 46 6.41 43.89 16.97
N GLN A 47 6.27 42.97 17.92
CA GLN A 47 7.34 42.68 18.88
C GLN A 47 7.65 41.20 19.02
N ALA A 48 8.95 40.91 19.03
CA ALA A 48 9.49 39.57 19.18
C ALA A 48 9.39 39.09 20.62
N TYR A 49 9.17 37.78 20.82
CA TYR A 49 9.35 37.15 22.11
C TYR A 49 10.40 36.02 22.04
N SER A 50 11.66 36.40 22.23
CA SER A 50 12.75 35.47 22.53
C SER A 50 12.72 35.09 24.01
N GLY A 51 11.94 34.07 24.36
CA GLY A 51 11.77 33.60 25.74
C GLY A 51 12.49 32.28 26.03
N ARG A 52 13.78 32.32 26.38
CA ARG A 52 14.44 31.15 27.01
C ARG A 52 13.83 30.94 28.40
N ILE A 53 13.27 29.76 28.66
CA ILE A 53 12.99 29.29 30.02
C ILE A 53 13.82 28.03 30.28
N SER A 54 14.85 28.17 31.11
CA SER A 54 15.63 27.07 31.64
C SER A 54 15.24 26.85 33.10
N HIS A 55 14.58 25.72 33.41
CA HIS A 55 14.46 25.26 34.79
C HIS A 55 15.00 23.84 34.95
N LYS A 56 15.74 23.66 36.05
CA LYS A 56 16.50 22.46 36.39
C LYS A 56 15.60 21.42 37.05
N LEU A 57 16.02 20.16 36.93
CA LEU A 57 15.53 18.98 37.67
C LEU A 57 15.50 19.22 39.19
N PRO A 58 14.76 18.36 39.91
CA PRO A 58 15.50 17.46 40.80
C PRO A 58 15.22 15.97 40.55
N VAL A 59 16.29 15.18 40.69
CA VAL A 59 16.28 13.72 40.73
C VAL A 59 16.08 13.26 42.18
N PRO A 60 15.33 12.18 42.44
CA PRO A 60 15.52 11.37 43.63
C PRO A 60 16.21 10.05 43.28
N ALA A 61 17.42 9.86 43.79
CA ALA A 61 18.12 8.57 43.78
C ALA A 61 17.95 7.92 45.16
N HIS A 62 17.51 6.66 45.23
CA HIS A 62 17.70 5.83 46.42
C HIS A 62 17.95 4.36 46.06
N HIS A 63 19.11 3.87 46.50
CA HIS A 63 19.49 2.46 46.51
C HIS A 63 18.79 1.68 47.64
N PRO A 64 18.75 0.34 47.57
CA PRO A 64 17.91 -0.48 48.45
C PRO A 64 18.56 -0.80 49.82
N PRO A 65 17.76 -1.17 50.84
CA PRO A 65 18.25 -1.81 52.05
C PRO A 65 18.45 -3.32 51.85
N SER A 66 19.43 -3.89 52.56
CA SER A 66 19.77 -5.31 52.57
C SER A 66 19.45 -5.98 53.90
N SER A 67 19.53 -7.33 53.94
CA SER A 67 19.45 -8.22 55.13
C SER A 67 18.03 -8.55 55.67
N ARG A 68 17.71 -9.74 56.21
CA ARG A 68 18.47 -11.01 56.41
C ARG A 68 17.52 -12.18 56.85
N PHE A 69 17.83 -13.43 56.45
CA PHE A 69 17.36 -14.76 56.97
C PHE A 69 15.83 -15.04 57.03
N ILE A 70 15.27 -16.18 56.56
CA ILE A 70 15.43 -17.62 56.91
C ILE A 70 14.96 -18.50 55.70
N GLY A 71 15.32 -19.77 55.46
CA GLY A 71 16.37 -20.64 56.03
C GLY A 71 16.15 -22.19 55.95
N LYS A 72 16.53 -22.84 54.83
CA LYS A 72 16.67 -24.32 54.56
C LYS A 72 15.38 -25.16 54.32
N PRO A 73 15.45 -26.38 53.71
CA PRO A 73 16.57 -27.16 53.10
C PRO A 73 16.41 -27.41 51.56
N CYS A 74 17.47 -27.50 50.74
CA CYS A 74 18.36 -28.65 50.45
C CYS A 74 17.70 -29.93 49.86
N LEU A 75 17.97 -30.20 48.57
CA LEU A 75 17.93 -31.51 47.90
C LEU A 75 19.21 -31.65 47.02
N PRO A 76 19.81 -32.86 46.87
CA PRO A 76 21.19 -32.97 46.42
C PRO A 76 21.37 -33.09 44.90
N ILE A 77 22.47 -32.52 44.41
CA ILE A 77 23.02 -32.77 43.07
C ILE A 77 23.81 -34.08 43.12
N LEU A 78 23.50 -35.03 42.22
CA LEU A 78 24.28 -36.26 42.08
C LEU A 78 25.41 -36.06 41.07
N VAL A 79 26.65 -35.93 41.55
CA VAL A 79 27.85 -35.97 40.70
C VAL A 79 28.37 -37.40 40.69
N GLY A 80 28.29 -38.06 39.53
CA GLY A 80 28.87 -39.38 39.29
C GLY A 80 30.05 -39.29 38.32
N VAL A 81 31.27 -39.51 38.83
CA VAL A 81 32.46 -39.79 38.03
C VAL A 81 32.87 -41.23 38.31
N VAL A 82 33.24 -42.01 37.29
CA VAL A 82 34.40 -42.94 37.25
C VAL A 82 34.23 -44.02 36.15
N GLN A 83 35.20 -43.99 35.21
CA GLN A 83 35.83 -45.09 34.45
C GLN A 83 35.00 -46.12 33.64
N ASP A 84 35.05 -45.94 32.32
CA ASP A 84 35.91 -46.74 31.41
C ASP A 84 35.81 -48.28 31.44
N ARG A 85 35.32 -48.86 30.32
CA ARG A 85 35.85 -50.11 29.75
C ARG A 85 35.47 -50.31 28.27
N HIS A 86 36.40 -50.90 27.54
CA HIS A 86 36.40 -51.17 26.10
C HIS A 86 35.36 -52.21 25.59
N GLN A 87 35.24 -52.23 24.25
CA GLN A 87 35.10 -53.39 23.33
C GLN A 87 33.72 -53.80 22.75
N ILE A 88 33.77 -54.12 21.43
CA ILE A 88 32.93 -55.11 20.69
C ILE A 88 31.47 -54.66 20.39
N TYR A 89 30.89 -54.76 19.17
CA TYR A 89 31.32 -55.34 17.88
C TYR A 89 30.62 -54.65 16.67
N ASN A 90 31.13 -54.86 15.45
CA ASN A 90 30.40 -54.57 14.20
C ASN A 90 29.24 -55.54 13.98
N GLN A 91 28.02 -55.05 13.74
CA GLN A 91 27.03 -55.78 12.94
C GLN A 91 26.21 -54.83 12.04
N ARG A 92 26.35 -55.00 10.71
CA ARG A 92 25.34 -54.56 9.74
C ARG A 92 24.17 -55.54 9.81
N VAL A 93 22.97 -55.06 10.10
CA VAL A 93 21.74 -55.83 9.88
C VAL A 93 20.97 -55.20 8.72
N SER A 94 20.81 -55.96 7.66
CA SER A 94 19.94 -55.62 6.53
C SER A 94 18.49 -55.90 6.93
N LEU A 95 17.68 -54.85 7.09
CA LEU A 95 16.23 -54.99 7.18
C LEU A 95 15.59 -54.62 5.84
N ARG A 96 15.47 -55.64 4.98
CA ARG A 96 14.34 -55.70 4.05
C ARG A 96 13.16 -56.33 4.79
N GLU A 97 11.97 -55.92 4.36
CA GLU A 97 10.65 -56.51 4.62
C GLU A 97 9.84 -56.03 5.84
N MET A 98 8.59 -55.68 5.50
CA MET A 98 7.35 -55.74 6.30
C MET A 98 7.12 -54.72 7.43
N VAL A 99 6.77 -53.50 7.01
CA VAL A 99 5.72 -52.69 7.68
C VAL A 99 4.59 -52.46 6.66
N PRO A 100 3.31 -52.71 7.01
CA PRO A 100 2.21 -52.56 6.06
C PRO A 100 2.01 -51.09 5.66
N ARG A 101 1.70 -50.86 4.38
CA ARG A 101 1.34 -49.53 3.85
C ARG A 101 -0.02 -49.10 4.38
N SER A 102 -0.03 -48.49 5.56
CA SER A 102 -1.18 -47.71 6.03
C SER A 102 -1.24 -46.39 5.26
N THR A 103 -2.45 -46.03 4.83
CA THR A 103 -2.73 -44.93 3.91
C THR A 103 -2.67 -43.56 4.60
N TYR A 104 -1.52 -42.92 4.55
CA TYR A 104 -1.44 -41.45 4.48
C TYR A 104 -0.31 -41.06 3.51
N PRO A 105 -0.62 -40.42 2.37
CA PRO A 105 0.39 -39.60 1.73
C PRO A 105 0.59 -38.39 2.64
N LEU A 106 1.60 -38.47 3.52
CA LEU A 106 2.30 -37.27 3.97
C LEU A 106 3.01 -36.72 2.73
N LEU A 107 2.23 -36.04 1.90
CA LEU A 107 2.72 -35.19 0.84
C LEU A 107 3.72 -34.25 1.49
N HIS A 108 4.97 -34.34 1.04
CA HIS A 108 5.91 -33.25 1.18
C HIS A 108 5.42 -32.10 0.30
N HIS A 109 4.30 -31.47 0.68
CA HIS A 109 4.07 -30.06 0.46
C HIS A 109 5.07 -29.31 1.36
N ARG A 110 6.35 -29.41 0.99
CA ARG A 110 7.12 -28.19 0.82
C ARG A 110 6.46 -27.55 -0.39
N LEU A 111 5.46 -26.71 -0.13
CA LEU A 111 4.94 -25.81 -1.15
C LEU A 111 6.17 -25.07 -1.69
N GLU A 112 6.27 -24.97 -3.01
CA GLU A 112 7.19 -24.01 -3.60
C GLU A 112 6.69 -22.65 -3.12
N ASN A 113 7.57 -21.85 -2.49
CA ASN A 113 7.24 -20.54 -1.94
C ASN A 113 6.87 -19.58 -3.09
N ASN A 114 5.66 -19.73 -3.60
CA ASN A 114 5.15 -19.08 -4.80
C ASN A 114 3.93 -18.26 -4.41
N MET A 115 4.18 -16.96 -4.21
CA MET A 115 3.13 -16.00 -4.01
C MET A 115 2.43 -15.74 -5.34
N LYS A 116 1.11 -15.78 -5.34
CA LYS A 116 0.32 -15.33 -6.49
C LYS A 116 -0.32 -13.99 -6.17
N ILE A 117 0.04 -12.96 -6.93
CA ILE A 117 -0.53 -11.62 -6.82
C ILE A 117 -1.53 -11.45 -7.96
N GLN A 118 -2.81 -11.23 -7.62
CA GLN A 118 -3.88 -10.90 -8.56
C GLN A 118 -4.36 -9.47 -8.33
N TRP A 119 -4.52 -8.69 -9.39
CA TRP A 119 -5.11 -7.36 -9.34
C TRP A 119 -6.59 -7.39 -9.75
N TYR A 120 -7.45 -6.90 -8.86
CA TYR A 120 -8.88 -6.80 -9.14
C TYR A 120 -9.19 -5.53 -9.93
N ALA A 121 -9.01 -4.37 -9.30
CA ALA A 121 -9.02 -3.03 -9.87
C ALA A 121 -8.57 -2.04 -8.78
N HIS A 122 -8.26 -0.80 -9.16
CA HIS A 122 -7.96 0.27 -8.19
C HIS A 122 -6.78 -0.10 -7.27
N ALA A 123 -6.88 0.05 -5.95
CA ALA A 123 -5.90 -0.46 -4.98
C ALA A 123 -6.15 -1.90 -4.49
N CYS A 124 -7.17 -2.58 -5.04
CA CYS A 124 -7.61 -3.88 -4.57
C CYS A 124 -6.87 -5.04 -5.26
N PHE A 125 -6.07 -5.77 -4.48
CA PHE A 125 -5.35 -6.97 -4.87
C PHE A 125 -5.82 -8.16 -4.04
N ARG A 126 -5.60 -9.37 -4.57
CA ARG A 126 -5.63 -10.61 -3.80
C ARG A 126 -4.27 -11.29 -3.89
N LEU A 127 -3.69 -11.59 -2.74
CA LEU A 127 -2.47 -12.37 -2.60
C LEU A 127 -2.83 -13.75 -2.08
N GLU A 128 -2.39 -14.79 -2.79
CA GLU A 128 -2.38 -16.17 -2.27
C GLU A 128 -0.99 -16.43 -1.69
N VAL A 129 -0.93 -16.83 -0.42
CA VAL A 129 0.30 -17.00 0.37
C VAL A 129 0.17 -18.27 1.21
N ASP A 130 1.01 -19.27 0.98
CA ASP A 130 1.03 -20.55 1.71
C ASP A 130 -0.37 -21.20 1.94
N GLY A 131 -1.28 -21.04 0.95
CA GLY A 131 -2.67 -21.52 0.99
C GLY A 131 -3.69 -20.59 1.68
N LEU A 132 -3.25 -19.47 2.25
CA LEU A 132 -4.08 -18.39 2.76
C LEU A 132 -4.38 -17.35 1.66
N SER A 133 -5.44 -16.56 1.85
CA SER A 133 -5.82 -15.49 0.93
C SER A 133 -5.96 -14.13 1.63
N ILE A 134 -5.17 -13.15 1.19
CA ILE A 134 -5.21 -11.77 1.69
C ILE A 134 -5.80 -10.89 0.59
N VAL A 135 -6.80 -10.07 0.92
CA VAL A 135 -7.29 -9.01 0.03
C VAL A 135 -6.90 -7.65 0.59
N THR A 136 -6.35 -6.79 -0.28
CA THR A 136 -6.02 -5.40 0.04
C THR A 136 -7.15 -4.48 -0.37
N ASP A 137 -7.32 -3.37 0.36
CA ASP A 137 -8.06 -2.16 0.00
C ASP A 137 -9.31 -2.37 -0.88
N PRO A 138 -10.32 -3.13 -0.41
CA PRO A 138 -11.49 -3.42 -1.22
C PRO A 138 -12.38 -2.20 -1.42
N TYR A 139 -12.72 -1.95 -2.69
CA TYR A 139 -13.59 -0.84 -3.10
C TYR A 139 -15.08 -1.12 -2.91
N THR A 140 -15.90 -0.07 -2.92
CA THR A 140 -17.36 -0.17 -3.06
C THR A 140 -17.73 -0.24 -4.55
N PRO A 141 -18.23 -1.39 -5.09
CA PRO A 141 -18.33 -1.61 -6.54
C PRO A 141 -19.13 -0.54 -7.28
N ILE A 142 -20.32 -0.20 -6.78
CA ILE A 142 -21.20 0.80 -7.40
C ILE A 142 -20.61 2.23 -7.40
N LYS A 143 -19.78 2.56 -6.40
CA LYS A 143 -19.12 3.86 -6.29
C LYS A 143 -17.90 3.95 -7.18
N ALA A 144 -17.04 2.93 -7.17
CA ALA A 144 -15.80 2.90 -7.95
C ALA A 144 -16.03 2.63 -9.45
N GLY A 145 -17.14 1.96 -9.81
CA GLY A 145 -17.46 1.60 -11.20
C GLY A 145 -16.91 0.25 -11.64
N PHE A 146 -16.56 -0.60 -10.67
CA PHE A 146 -15.98 -1.92 -10.89
C PHE A 146 -16.97 -3.03 -10.53
N HIS A 147 -16.71 -4.24 -11.01
CA HIS A 147 -17.47 -5.44 -10.66
C HIS A 147 -17.30 -5.80 -9.17
N THR A 148 -18.33 -6.40 -8.58
CA THR A 148 -18.26 -6.99 -7.24
C THR A 148 -17.34 -8.21 -7.25
N ILE A 149 -16.39 -8.26 -6.32
CA ILE A 149 -15.55 -9.44 -6.09
C ILE A 149 -16.38 -10.48 -5.34
N THR A 150 -16.28 -11.75 -5.72
CA THR A 150 -17.10 -12.85 -5.18
C THR A 150 -16.30 -13.96 -4.52
N GLU A 151 -15.00 -13.97 -4.78
CA GLU A 151 -14.01 -14.85 -4.20
C GLU A 151 -13.83 -14.52 -2.71
N GLY A 152 -13.65 -15.56 -1.90
CA GLY A 152 -13.38 -15.38 -0.47
C GLY A 152 -11.97 -14.86 -0.19
N ALA A 153 -11.83 -14.29 1.01
CA ALA A 153 -10.55 -13.93 1.62
C ALA A 153 -10.47 -14.52 3.04
N ASP A 154 -9.27 -14.85 3.51
CA ASP A 154 -9.01 -15.16 4.91
C ASP A 154 -8.81 -13.87 5.73
N LEU A 155 -8.10 -12.90 5.14
CA LEU A 155 -7.81 -11.59 5.72
C LEU A 155 -8.16 -10.48 4.72
N VAL A 156 -8.86 -9.45 5.18
CA VAL A 156 -8.92 -8.14 4.51
C VAL A 156 -7.99 -7.17 5.23
N VAL A 157 -6.99 -6.66 4.50
CA VAL A 157 -6.17 -5.53 4.94
C VAL A 157 -6.73 -4.26 4.32
N ARG A 158 -6.81 -3.19 5.12
CA ARG A 158 -7.25 -1.86 4.66
C ARG A 158 -6.23 -0.82 5.09
N SER A 159 -5.80 0.01 4.14
CA SER A 159 -4.97 1.18 4.42
C SER A 159 -5.67 2.20 5.31
N SER A 160 -6.98 2.45 5.11
CA SER A 160 -7.85 3.34 5.89
C SER A 160 -9.10 2.63 6.43
N ASP A 161 -9.93 3.28 7.27
CA ASP A 161 -11.20 2.71 7.77
C ASP A 161 -12.48 3.41 7.29
N ASP A 162 -12.37 4.68 6.85
CA ASP A 162 -13.51 5.55 6.51
C ASP A 162 -13.73 5.76 5.00
N ASP A 163 -12.73 5.48 4.15
CA ASP A 163 -12.89 5.60 2.71
C ASP A 163 -13.61 4.40 2.07
N SER A 164 -14.61 4.70 1.25
CA SER A 164 -15.39 3.69 0.54
C SER A 164 -14.75 3.17 -0.76
N ALA A 165 -13.64 3.76 -1.22
CA ALA A 165 -12.86 3.24 -2.33
C ALA A 165 -11.78 2.23 -1.89
N HIS A 166 -11.39 2.23 -0.61
CA HIS A 166 -10.38 1.34 -0.02
C HIS A 166 -10.86 0.49 1.16
N ALA A 167 -11.95 0.83 1.86
CA ALA A 167 -12.26 0.23 3.17
C ALA A 167 -13.44 -0.77 3.23
N ASN A 168 -13.97 -1.25 2.10
CA ASN A 168 -15.20 -2.08 2.02
C ASN A 168 -15.00 -3.57 2.40
N ALA A 169 -14.54 -3.83 3.64
CA ALA A 169 -14.35 -5.20 4.14
C ALA A 169 -15.65 -6.04 4.15
N ALA A 170 -16.82 -5.39 4.17
CA ALA A 170 -18.13 -6.05 4.17
C ALA A 170 -18.41 -6.88 2.90
N MET A 171 -17.61 -6.72 1.83
CA MET A 171 -17.66 -7.59 0.65
C MET A 171 -17.17 -9.02 0.95
N PHE A 172 -16.38 -9.22 2.01
CA PHE A 172 -15.75 -10.49 2.38
C PHE A 172 -16.29 -10.98 3.75
N PRO A 173 -17.53 -11.49 3.81
CA PRO A 173 -18.13 -11.92 5.07
C PRO A 173 -17.39 -13.14 5.64
N GLY A 174 -16.93 -13.02 6.89
CA GLY A 174 -16.24 -14.09 7.62
C GLY A 174 -14.71 -14.02 7.58
N SER A 175 -14.13 -13.08 6.82
CA SER A 175 -12.69 -12.79 6.87
C SER A 175 -12.29 -12.08 8.17
N ASP A 176 -11.06 -12.29 8.62
CA ASP A 176 -10.40 -11.40 9.57
C ASP A 176 -10.21 -10.02 8.91
N VAL A 177 -10.18 -8.92 9.68
CA VAL A 177 -10.00 -7.56 9.16
C VAL A 177 -8.90 -6.83 9.93
N MET A 178 -7.93 -6.26 9.21
CA MET A 178 -6.85 -5.44 9.78
C MET A 178 -6.81 -4.07 9.11
N THR A 179 -7.15 -3.01 9.87
CA THR A 179 -6.99 -1.62 9.43
C THR A 179 -5.62 -1.10 9.86
N MET A 180 -4.80 -0.64 8.91
CA MET A 180 -3.41 -0.28 9.18
C MET A 180 -3.24 1.04 9.95
N THR A 181 -4.18 1.98 9.84
CA THR A 181 -4.23 3.19 10.70
C THR A 181 -4.53 2.88 12.17
N HIS A 182 -5.08 1.71 12.48
CA HIS A 182 -5.51 1.34 13.85
C HIS A 182 -4.54 0.43 14.61
N VAL A 183 -3.57 -0.18 13.92
CA VAL A 183 -2.65 -1.14 14.55
C VAL A 183 -1.34 -0.48 15.00
N PRO A 184 -0.68 -0.98 16.07
CA PRO A 184 0.63 -0.48 16.49
C PRO A 184 1.71 -0.51 15.40
N GLY A 185 2.71 0.37 15.50
CA GLY A 185 3.81 0.46 14.52
C GLY A 185 4.72 -0.77 14.43
N VAL A 186 4.61 -1.75 15.35
CA VAL A 186 5.34 -3.02 15.37
C VAL A 186 4.53 -4.09 16.11
N GLY A 187 4.80 -5.37 15.83
CA GLY A 187 4.26 -6.50 16.59
C GLY A 187 2.91 -7.03 16.12
N ASN A 188 2.41 -6.56 14.96
CA ASN A 188 1.20 -7.10 14.35
C ASN A 188 1.56 -8.38 13.58
N GLU A 189 0.89 -9.47 13.91
CA GLU A 189 1.07 -10.75 13.25
C GLU A 189 -0.30 -11.40 13.05
N TRP A 190 -0.54 -11.95 11.86
CA TRP A 190 -1.71 -12.73 11.53
C TRP A 190 -1.27 -14.04 10.89
N ARG A 191 -1.56 -15.16 11.55
CA ARG A 191 -1.20 -16.53 11.10
C ARG A 191 0.28 -16.69 10.69
N GLY A 192 1.20 -15.99 11.36
CA GLY A 192 2.65 -15.99 11.08
C GLY A 192 3.13 -14.92 10.10
N ILE A 193 2.23 -14.26 9.38
CA ILE A 193 2.54 -13.13 8.50
C ILE A 193 2.60 -11.86 9.35
N ARG A 194 3.75 -11.17 9.35
CA ARG A 194 3.96 -9.95 10.13
C ARG A 194 3.63 -8.72 9.30
N PHE A 195 2.88 -7.79 9.89
CA PHE A 195 2.48 -6.53 9.27
C PHE A 195 3.05 -5.34 10.01
N ARG A 196 3.53 -4.35 9.24
CA ARG A 196 4.04 -3.09 9.77
C ARG A 196 3.34 -1.92 9.07
N PRO A 197 2.50 -1.14 9.77
CA PRO A 197 1.95 0.09 9.21
C PRO A 197 3.05 1.17 9.16
N ILE A 198 2.94 2.03 8.17
CA ILE A 198 3.79 3.19 7.91
C ILE A 198 2.78 4.34 7.63
N PRO A 199 2.39 5.10 8.67
CA PRO A 199 1.39 6.16 8.56
C PRO A 199 1.74 7.20 7.48
N ALA A 200 0.73 7.71 6.77
CA ALA A 200 0.85 8.71 5.73
C ALA A 200 -0.45 9.55 5.62
N GLU A 201 -0.46 10.56 4.74
CA GLU A 201 -1.67 11.32 4.38
C GLU A 201 -2.34 10.70 3.15
N GLU A 202 -3.68 10.77 3.07
CA GLU A 202 -4.50 10.41 1.90
C GLU A 202 -4.46 11.52 0.85
N SER A 203 -4.36 12.78 1.27
CA SER A 203 -4.25 13.92 0.35
C SER A 203 -3.69 15.18 1.00
N LEU A 204 -2.93 15.97 0.24
CA LEU A 204 -2.54 17.34 0.64
C LEU A 204 -3.71 18.34 0.66
N LEU A 205 -4.88 17.97 0.15
CA LEU A 205 -6.04 18.86 -0.06
C LEU A 205 -7.25 18.57 0.84
N HIS A 206 -7.31 17.38 1.45
CA HIS A 206 -8.43 16.89 2.25
C HIS A 206 -7.90 16.19 3.50
N LYS A 207 -8.72 16.08 4.55
CA LYS A 207 -8.42 15.43 5.85
C LYS A 207 -7.15 15.99 6.53
N VAL A 208 -7.36 16.84 7.55
CA VAL A 208 -6.28 17.63 8.22
C VAL A 208 -5.38 16.78 9.15
N GLU A 209 -5.60 15.46 9.26
CA GLU A 209 -4.86 14.57 10.15
C GLU A 209 -3.92 13.64 9.37
N PRO A 210 -2.59 13.65 9.64
CA PRO A 210 -1.59 12.84 8.92
C PRO A 210 -1.62 11.30 9.09
N LYS A 211 -2.82 10.72 9.24
CA LYS A 211 -3.09 9.32 9.63
C LYS A 211 -4.41 8.76 9.12
N ASP A 212 -4.97 9.35 8.08
CA ASP A 212 -6.10 8.82 7.32
C ASP A 212 -5.66 7.65 6.42
N ASN A 213 -4.43 7.67 5.91
CA ASN A 213 -3.80 6.56 5.22
C ASN A 213 -2.71 5.87 6.08
N ALA A 214 -2.53 4.58 5.85
CA ALA A 214 -1.34 3.86 6.27
C ALA A 214 -0.87 2.93 5.16
N MET A 215 0.31 3.23 4.60
CA MET A 215 1.07 2.25 3.82
C MET A 215 1.41 1.07 4.73
N TYR A 216 1.63 -0.12 4.19
CA TYR A 216 1.97 -1.28 5.01
C TYR A 216 2.93 -2.25 4.33
N ARG A 217 3.89 -2.72 5.13
CA ARG A 217 4.90 -3.72 4.75
C ARG A 217 4.59 -5.06 5.40
N PHE A 218 4.69 -6.15 4.65
CA PHE A 218 4.55 -7.51 5.16
C PHE A 218 5.46 -8.51 4.44
N GLU A 219 5.83 -9.57 5.16
CA GLU A 219 6.72 -10.64 4.68
C GLU A 219 5.89 -11.92 4.48
N ALA A 220 5.90 -12.47 3.27
CA ALA A 220 5.07 -13.61 2.86
C ALA A 220 5.78 -14.42 1.77
N ASP A 221 5.78 -15.75 1.86
CA ASP A 221 6.50 -16.67 0.94
C ASP A 221 7.97 -16.31 0.66
N GLY A 222 8.63 -15.65 1.62
CA GLY A 222 10.02 -15.19 1.48
C GLY A 222 10.20 -13.95 0.60
N LEU A 223 9.11 -13.25 0.29
CA LEU A 223 9.05 -11.95 -0.39
C LEU A 223 8.65 -10.85 0.60
N ASP A 224 9.29 -9.69 0.46
CA ASP A 224 8.94 -8.49 1.21
C ASP A 224 8.08 -7.55 0.34
N ILE A 225 6.81 -7.37 0.74
CA ILE A 225 5.78 -6.69 -0.01
C ILE A 225 5.37 -5.41 0.70
N VAL A 226 5.21 -4.31 -0.04
CA VAL A 226 4.66 -3.05 0.48
C VAL A 226 3.49 -2.57 -0.38
N HIS A 227 2.39 -2.22 0.27
CA HIS A 227 1.23 -1.59 -0.35
C HIS A 227 1.12 -0.16 0.15
N PHE A 228 0.99 0.81 -0.76
CA PHE A 228 1.04 2.25 -0.43
C PHE A 228 -0.32 2.81 0.02
N GLY A 229 -1.37 1.99 0.04
CA GLY A 229 -2.73 2.46 0.31
C GLY A 229 -3.15 3.52 -0.69
N ASP A 230 -3.72 4.62 -0.18
CA ASP A 230 -4.06 5.80 -0.97
C ASP A 230 -3.14 6.99 -0.64
N VAL A 231 -1.81 6.81 -0.65
CA VAL A 231 -0.89 7.88 -0.23
C VAL A 231 -1.00 9.13 -1.13
N GLY A 232 -1.19 10.28 -0.49
CA GLY A 232 -1.38 11.59 -1.11
C GLY A 232 -0.22 12.56 -0.98
N ASN A 233 0.67 12.36 0.00
CA ASN A 233 1.81 13.24 0.26
C ASN A 233 3.12 12.68 -0.30
N ALA A 234 4.09 13.56 -0.54
CA ALA A 234 5.47 13.17 -0.77
C ALA A 234 6.04 12.44 0.45
N LEU A 235 6.71 11.30 0.26
CA LEU A 235 7.19 10.47 1.35
C LEU A 235 8.32 11.15 2.13
N GLU A 236 8.22 11.14 3.46
CA GLU A 236 9.27 11.56 4.37
C GLU A 236 10.41 10.52 4.42
N ALA A 237 11.64 10.97 4.72
CA ALA A 237 12.83 10.11 4.72
C ALA A 237 12.71 8.87 5.63
N TRP A 238 12.00 8.98 6.78
CA TRP A 238 11.78 7.82 7.64
C TRP A 238 10.81 6.80 7.03
N GLN A 239 9.81 7.24 6.24
CA GLN A 239 8.92 6.32 5.52
C GLN A 239 9.72 5.57 4.44
N VAL A 240 10.53 6.31 3.65
CA VAL A 240 11.45 5.74 2.66
C VAL A 240 12.37 4.68 3.29
N ASP A 241 12.99 4.97 4.43
CA ASP A 241 13.89 4.03 5.12
C ASP A 241 13.16 2.81 5.71
N LEU A 242 11.86 2.89 6.02
CA LEU A 242 11.06 1.74 6.42
C LEU A 242 10.60 0.86 5.24
N ILE A 243 10.56 1.40 4.04
CA ILE A 243 10.17 0.69 2.81
C ILE A 243 11.41 0.11 2.10
N ARG A 244 12.56 0.81 2.17
CA ARG A 244 13.84 0.45 1.55
C ARG A 244 14.17 -1.05 1.68
N GLY A 245 14.58 -1.65 0.57
CA GLY A 245 14.95 -3.06 0.48
C GLY A 245 13.79 -4.05 0.41
N CYS A 246 12.55 -3.60 0.19
CA CYS A 246 11.43 -4.46 -0.20
C CYS A 246 11.62 -5.06 -1.59
N ASP A 247 11.01 -6.22 -1.84
CA ASP A 247 11.03 -6.89 -3.15
C ASP A 247 9.98 -6.30 -4.10
N VAL A 248 8.74 -6.12 -3.62
CA VAL A 248 7.60 -5.66 -4.44
C VAL A 248 6.91 -4.48 -3.76
N VAL A 249 6.62 -3.43 -4.53
CA VAL A 249 5.75 -2.32 -4.10
C VAL A 249 4.50 -2.22 -4.98
N MET A 250 3.35 -1.97 -4.38
CA MET A 250 2.11 -1.60 -5.07
C MET A 250 1.83 -0.11 -4.78
N VAL A 251 1.80 0.73 -5.82
CA VAL A 251 1.84 2.20 -5.69
C VAL A 251 0.72 2.90 -6.47
N PRO A 252 0.02 3.90 -5.91
CA PRO A 252 -1.01 4.63 -6.63
C PRO A 252 -0.38 5.53 -7.70
N THR A 253 -0.89 5.48 -8.94
CA THR A 253 -0.28 6.19 -10.09
C THR A 253 -1.28 7.03 -10.89
N GLY A 254 -2.46 7.28 -10.34
CA GLY A 254 -3.49 8.15 -10.91
C GLY A 254 -3.24 9.64 -10.70
N GLY A 255 -2.23 10.04 -9.91
CA GLY A 255 -1.94 11.43 -9.56
C GLY A 255 -2.98 12.06 -8.61
N PRO A 256 -2.95 13.40 -8.45
CA PRO A 256 -3.79 14.13 -7.49
C PRO A 256 -5.28 13.75 -7.54
N PRO A 257 -5.95 13.55 -6.39
CA PRO A 257 -5.55 13.98 -5.05
C PRO A 257 -4.54 13.07 -4.32
N THR A 258 -4.15 11.94 -4.93
CA THR A 258 -3.08 11.06 -4.42
C THR A 258 -1.70 11.65 -4.76
N ILE A 259 -0.63 10.93 -4.41
CA ILE A 259 0.76 11.38 -4.58
C ILE A 259 1.06 11.85 -6.01
N GLU A 260 1.71 13.00 -6.11
CA GLU A 260 2.21 13.54 -7.38
C GLU A 260 3.24 12.59 -8.00
N LEU A 261 3.14 12.32 -9.31
CA LEU A 261 4.02 11.35 -9.97
C LEU A 261 5.52 11.70 -9.82
N ALA A 262 5.85 12.99 -9.75
CA ALA A 262 7.23 13.45 -9.52
C ALA A 262 7.76 13.02 -8.14
N ASP A 263 6.95 13.14 -7.09
CA ASP A 263 7.31 12.74 -5.73
C ASP A 263 7.36 11.22 -5.59
N LEU A 264 6.43 10.51 -6.24
CA LEU A 264 6.45 9.05 -6.32
C LEU A 264 7.71 8.53 -7.03
N HIS A 265 8.09 9.12 -8.16
CA HIS A 265 9.34 8.75 -8.85
C HIS A 265 10.58 9.05 -8.01
N ALA A 266 10.61 10.16 -7.27
CA ALA A 266 11.70 10.47 -6.34
C ALA A 266 11.79 9.42 -5.22
N ALA A 267 10.67 9.11 -4.57
CA ALA A 267 10.61 8.08 -3.53
C ALA A 267 11.06 6.70 -4.06
N LEU A 268 10.59 6.27 -5.23
CA LEU A 268 10.95 4.97 -5.83
C LEU A 268 12.43 4.91 -6.25
N ALA A 269 13.00 6.02 -6.70
CA ALA A 269 14.44 6.12 -7.01
C ALA A 269 15.31 5.94 -5.75
N GLU A 270 14.83 6.34 -4.57
CA GLU A 270 15.49 6.07 -3.30
C GLU A 270 15.20 4.66 -2.77
N ILE A 271 13.94 4.22 -2.72
CA ILE A 271 13.53 2.92 -2.18
C ILE A 271 14.21 1.76 -2.94
N ARG A 272 14.31 1.89 -4.28
CA ARG A 272 14.80 0.87 -5.22
C ARG A 272 14.18 -0.53 -5.00
N PRO A 273 12.84 -0.66 -5.09
CA PRO A 273 12.19 -1.97 -5.05
C PRO A 273 12.60 -2.80 -6.28
N LYS A 274 12.62 -4.13 -6.18
CA LYS A 274 12.94 -4.97 -7.36
C LYS A 274 11.79 -4.95 -8.38
N VAL A 275 10.55 -4.93 -7.90
CA VAL A 275 9.34 -4.83 -8.73
C VAL A 275 8.45 -3.69 -8.22
N THR A 276 8.05 -2.79 -9.11
CA THR A 276 6.97 -1.82 -8.89
C THR A 276 5.74 -2.29 -9.67
N ILE A 277 4.60 -2.41 -8.99
CA ILE A 277 3.29 -2.66 -9.60
C ILE A 277 2.47 -1.36 -9.48
N PRO A 278 2.11 -0.71 -10.60
CA PRO A 278 1.25 0.46 -10.56
C PRO A 278 -0.19 0.01 -10.25
N MET A 279 -0.87 0.79 -9.43
CA MET A 279 -2.27 0.61 -9.07
C MET A 279 -2.98 1.97 -9.07
N HIS A 280 -4.29 1.98 -8.79
CA HIS A 280 -5.04 3.23 -8.54
C HIS A 280 -4.78 4.31 -9.62
N TYR A 281 -4.97 3.94 -10.89
CA TYR A 281 -4.90 4.80 -12.07
C TYR A 281 -6.20 4.68 -12.89
N ALA A 282 -6.34 5.46 -13.96
CA ALA A 282 -7.52 5.43 -14.83
C ALA A 282 -7.77 4.02 -15.40
N LEU A 283 -9.00 3.54 -15.30
CA LEU A 283 -9.40 2.21 -15.76
C LEU A 283 -10.77 2.27 -16.44
N PRO A 284 -11.06 1.37 -17.41
CA PRO A 284 -12.40 1.24 -17.96
C PRO A 284 -13.46 1.09 -16.86
N GLY A 285 -14.51 1.89 -16.97
CA GLY A 285 -15.61 1.91 -16.02
C GLY A 285 -15.35 2.71 -14.73
N CYS A 286 -14.12 3.13 -14.47
CA CYS A 286 -13.76 3.90 -13.27
C CYS A 286 -14.60 5.18 -13.15
N LYS A 287 -15.14 5.44 -11.95
CA LYS A 287 -16.00 6.60 -11.66
C LYS A 287 -15.28 7.73 -10.92
N PHE A 288 -14.00 7.57 -10.59
CA PHE A 288 -13.18 8.64 -10.03
C PHE A 288 -12.69 9.52 -11.19
N PRO A 289 -13.12 10.79 -11.28
CA PRO A 289 -12.77 11.64 -12.40
C PRO A 289 -11.31 12.10 -12.30
N SER A 290 -10.71 12.42 -13.46
CA SER A 290 -9.40 13.08 -13.57
C SER A 290 -8.17 12.26 -13.15
N MET A 291 -8.31 10.94 -12.94
CA MET A 291 -7.15 10.06 -12.77
C MET A 291 -6.30 10.02 -14.06
N LEU A 292 -4.98 9.95 -13.91
CA LEU A 292 -4.03 9.72 -14.99
C LEU A 292 -4.06 8.27 -15.48
N GLU A 293 -3.75 8.06 -16.76
CA GLU A 293 -3.47 6.74 -17.35
C GLU A 293 -2.10 6.22 -16.88
N VAL A 294 -1.92 4.91 -16.81
CA VAL A 294 -0.64 4.31 -16.33
C VAL A 294 0.55 4.63 -17.22
N GLU A 295 0.30 4.96 -18.49
CA GLU A 295 1.29 5.45 -19.45
C GLU A 295 2.03 6.70 -18.96
N GLU A 296 1.38 7.60 -18.22
CA GLU A 296 2.00 8.82 -17.68
C GLU A 296 3.09 8.48 -16.65
N PHE A 297 2.82 7.52 -15.75
CA PHE A 297 3.81 7.00 -14.80
C PHE A 297 4.86 6.12 -15.48
N ALA A 298 4.46 5.29 -16.46
CA ALA A 298 5.39 4.44 -17.18
C ALA A 298 6.41 5.23 -18.03
N ALA A 299 6.09 6.47 -18.42
CA ALA A 299 7.00 7.37 -19.13
C ALA A 299 8.26 7.75 -18.32
N GLY A 300 8.23 7.64 -16.99
CA GLY A 300 9.41 7.82 -16.13
C GLY A 300 10.40 6.65 -16.14
N TYR A 301 10.09 5.55 -16.82
CA TYR A 301 10.92 4.35 -16.88
C TYR A 301 11.55 4.14 -18.26
N ALA A 302 12.75 3.57 -18.30
CA ALA A 302 13.36 3.09 -19.54
C ALA A 302 12.52 1.91 -20.08
N PRO A 303 12.15 1.87 -21.38
CA PRO A 303 11.19 0.89 -21.93
C PRO A 303 11.54 -0.58 -21.65
N GLU A 304 12.83 -0.92 -21.65
CA GLU A 304 13.34 -2.26 -21.35
C GLU A 304 13.10 -2.71 -19.90
N ARG A 305 12.84 -1.77 -18.98
CA ARG A 305 12.50 -2.04 -17.57
C ARG A 305 10.99 -2.14 -17.35
N VAL A 306 10.16 -2.00 -18.39
CA VAL A 306 8.70 -2.00 -18.30
C VAL A 306 8.13 -3.28 -18.89
N ARG A 307 7.63 -4.16 -18.01
CA ARG A 307 7.02 -5.44 -18.37
C ARG A 307 5.50 -5.34 -18.28
N ARG A 308 4.81 -5.65 -19.38
CA ARG A 308 3.34 -5.69 -19.44
C ARG A 308 2.86 -7.14 -19.40
N PHE A 309 1.96 -7.42 -18.47
CA PHE A 309 1.30 -8.70 -18.29
C PHE A 309 -0.15 -8.55 -18.77
N PRO A 310 -0.52 -9.11 -19.94
CA PRO A 310 -1.90 -9.11 -20.44
C PRO A 310 -2.76 -10.16 -19.71
N ARG A 311 -2.63 -10.20 -18.38
CA ARG A 311 -3.25 -11.11 -17.43
C ARG A 311 -3.41 -10.41 -16.08
N PRO A 312 -4.38 -10.80 -15.26
CA PRO A 312 -4.66 -10.15 -13.98
C PRO A 312 -3.82 -10.65 -12.82
N SER A 313 -3.09 -11.75 -13.00
CA SER A 313 -2.27 -12.33 -11.94
C SER A 313 -0.89 -12.72 -12.43
N ILE A 314 0.07 -12.59 -11.53
CA ILE A 314 1.43 -13.09 -11.62
C ILE A 314 1.65 -14.12 -10.51
N ASP A 315 2.53 -15.06 -10.79
CA ASP A 315 3.06 -16.04 -9.85
C ASP A 315 4.53 -15.66 -9.68
N LEU A 316 5.02 -15.59 -8.44
CA LEU A 316 6.30 -15.01 -8.10
C LEU A 316 6.95 -15.76 -6.93
N THR A 317 8.18 -16.22 -7.15
CA THR A 317 9.11 -16.64 -6.10
C THR A 317 10.25 -15.62 -5.97
N PRO A 318 11.06 -15.65 -4.90
CA PRO A 318 12.26 -14.82 -4.80
C PRO A 318 13.29 -15.03 -5.94
N ALA A 319 13.20 -16.12 -6.70
CA ALA A 319 14.07 -16.41 -7.85
C ALA A 319 13.57 -15.78 -9.17
N ASP A 320 12.32 -15.31 -9.23
CA ASP A 320 11.72 -14.66 -10.40
C ASP A 320 11.89 -13.13 -10.40
N LEU A 321 12.40 -12.58 -9.29
CA LEU A 321 12.68 -11.16 -9.11
C LEU A 321 13.86 -10.71 -10.00
N PRO A 322 13.79 -9.53 -10.62
CA PRO A 322 14.87 -9.02 -11.46
C PRO A 322 16.06 -8.49 -10.64
N ASP A 323 17.26 -8.53 -11.23
CA ASP A 323 18.49 -7.99 -10.63
C ASP A 323 18.49 -6.45 -10.51
N GLU A 324 17.74 -5.76 -11.40
CA GLU A 324 17.53 -4.32 -11.38
C GLU A 324 16.03 -4.00 -11.30
N PRO A 325 15.60 -2.90 -10.64
CA PRO A 325 14.19 -2.52 -10.54
C PRO A 325 13.43 -2.52 -11.88
N GLU A 326 12.27 -3.18 -11.92
CA GLU A 326 11.36 -3.21 -13.07
C GLU A 326 9.95 -2.69 -12.72
N LEU A 327 9.26 -2.12 -13.70
CA LEU A 327 7.84 -1.76 -13.63
C LEU A 327 7.00 -2.88 -14.24
N TRP A 328 6.15 -3.53 -13.45
CA TRP A 328 5.32 -4.67 -13.85
C TRP A 328 3.84 -4.26 -13.89
N ILE A 329 3.30 -4.09 -15.09
CA ILE A 329 1.92 -3.61 -15.29
C ILE A 329 1.01 -4.78 -15.60
N LEU A 330 0.03 -5.02 -14.72
CA LEU A 330 -0.96 -6.10 -14.83
C LEU A 330 -2.26 -5.56 -15.49
N SER A 331 -3.14 -6.46 -15.92
CA SER A 331 -4.47 -6.11 -16.44
C SER A 331 -5.54 -6.32 -15.36
N ALA A 332 -6.23 -5.28 -14.89
CA ALA A 332 -7.31 -5.43 -13.90
C ALA A 332 -8.41 -6.41 -14.37
N THR A 333 -8.97 -7.22 -13.45
CA THR A 333 -10.04 -8.19 -13.75
C THR A 333 -11.44 -7.62 -13.67
N HIS A 334 -11.66 -6.59 -12.84
CA HIS A 334 -12.99 -6.16 -12.42
C HIS A 334 -13.42 -4.81 -13.03
N THR A 335 -12.75 -4.35 -14.09
CA THR A 335 -13.15 -3.17 -14.87
C THR A 335 -14.48 -3.38 -15.59
N THR A 336 -15.37 -2.40 -15.59
CA THR A 336 -16.57 -2.44 -16.44
C THR A 336 -16.26 -1.80 -17.80
N VAL A 337 -16.83 -2.35 -18.88
CA VAL A 337 -16.59 -1.91 -20.28
C VAL A 337 -17.59 -0.84 -20.69
#